data_AF-A0A8X7U4V7-F1
#
_entry.id   AF-A0A8X7U4V7-F1
#
_cell.length_a   1.000
_cell.length_b   1.000
_cell.length_c   1.000
_cell.angle_alpha   90.00
_cell.angle_beta   90.00
_cell.angle_gamma   90.00
#
_symmetry.space_group_name_H-M   'P 1'
#
loop_
_entity.id
_entity.type
_entity.pdbx_description
1 polymer ?
#
loop_
_entity_poly.entity_id
_entity_poly.type
_entity_poly.pdbx_seq_one_letter_code
_entity_poly.pdbx_strand_id
1 'polypeptide(L)'
;MNEGEECPVQSLNQNYSKVSELLDKLMVLSFEHLESCQNAGRLDEVFEILFDLFENLILTTCKPKFPQFLLFYACSLDPEDCGVKFASKLLDIFLSSNKDRVTRTNAVDYLASYLSRGKFLHASFVASILKRLVDECADYCRTYNVGASSGHLVFYSGCQAIMYVLCFRMRSILDVPASSCCLHAGVGFISQTKPVEGNSPIAHVSLESECNPYVVSEFLKQAKAGGLFFVSEAFIFGDLPESETSRAFGGFFSFYPCLFKISNRFTI
;
A
#
# COMPACT_ATOMS: atom_id res chain seq x y z
N MET A 1 37.38 -32.47 33.86
CA MET A 1 36.75 -32.57 32.52
C MET A 1 35.25 -32.73 32.72
N ASN A 2 34.49 -31.65 32.55
CA ASN A 2 33.53 -31.56 31.45
C ASN A 2 33.14 -30.09 31.34
N GLU A 3 33.48 -29.53 30.19
CA GLU A 3 33.12 -28.20 29.74
C GLU A 3 31.59 -28.14 29.64
N GLY A 4 31.01 -27.06 30.14
CA GLY A 4 29.60 -26.77 29.97
C GLY A 4 29.34 -26.47 28.50
N GLU A 5 28.45 -27.24 27.88
CA GLU A 5 27.76 -26.83 26.66
C GLU A 5 26.91 -25.58 26.99
N GLU A 6 27.50 -24.41 26.80
CA GLU A 6 26.75 -23.17 26.68
C GLU A 6 25.95 -23.20 25.36
N CYS A 7 24.63 -23.12 25.50
CA CYS A 7 23.64 -23.30 24.44
C CYS A 7 23.85 -22.31 23.26
N PRO A 8 23.69 -22.73 21.98
CA PRO A 8 23.97 -21.92 20.77
C PRO A 8 23.22 -20.58 20.64
N VAL A 9 22.24 -20.31 21.49
CA VAL A 9 21.29 -19.20 21.34
C VAL A 9 21.96 -17.83 21.52
N GLN A 10 22.98 -17.71 22.38
CA GLN A 10 23.67 -16.43 22.60
C GLN A 10 24.61 -16.06 21.43
N SER A 11 25.31 -17.03 20.85
CA SER A 11 26.17 -16.80 19.68
C SER A 11 25.33 -16.49 18.42
N LEU A 12 24.18 -17.14 18.25
CA LEU A 12 23.19 -16.82 17.24
C LEU A 12 22.67 -15.38 17.38
N ASN A 13 22.24 -14.95 18.56
CA ASN A 13 21.75 -13.59 18.80
C ASN A 13 22.81 -12.51 18.58
N GLN A 14 24.06 -12.77 18.95
CA GLN A 14 25.17 -11.86 18.66
C GLN A 14 25.44 -11.73 17.15
N ASN A 15 25.35 -12.83 16.40
CA ASN A 15 25.50 -12.80 14.94
C ASN A 15 24.35 -12.07 14.25
N TYR A 16 23.09 -12.29 14.69
CA TYR A 16 21.94 -11.53 14.20
C TYR A 16 22.08 -10.02 14.45
N SER A 17 22.57 -9.61 15.63
CA SER A 17 22.83 -8.20 15.94
C SER A 17 23.88 -7.59 15.00
N LYS A 18 24.98 -8.29 14.76
CA LYS A 18 26.05 -7.82 13.86
C LYS A 18 25.59 -7.69 12.40
N VAL A 19 24.84 -8.67 11.90
CA VAL A 19 24.29 -8.64 10.54
C VAL A 19 23.29 -7.49 10.39
N SER A 20 22.45 -7.27 11.40
CA SER A 20 21.51 -6.13 11.43
C SER A 20 22.24 -4.78 11.38
N GLU A 21 23.31 -4.61 12.17
CA GLU A 21 24.09 -3.36 12.16
C GLU A 21 24.81 -3.12 10.83
N LEU A 22 25.35 -4.18 10.22
CA LEU A 22 26.00 -4.08 8.91
C LEU A 22 25.00 -3.67 7.83
N LEU A 23 23.81 -4.27 7.84
CA LEU A 23 22.75 -3.93 6.90
C LEU A 23 22.25 -2.49 7.09
N ASP A 24 22.10 -2.03 8.34
CA ASP A 24 21.72 -0.64 8.63
C ASP A 24 22.76 0.35 8.04
N LYS A 25 24.05 0.08 8.22
CA LYS A 25 25.14 0.90 7.64
C LYS A 25 25.14 0.87 6.11
N LEU A 26 24.91 -0.29 5.49
CA LEU A 26 24.81 -0.41 4.03
C LEU A 26 23.61 0.37 3.48
N MET A 27 22.48 0.35 4.18
CA MET A 27 21.31 1.15 3.81
C MET A 27 21.63 2.64 3.85
N VAL A 28 22.30 3.12 4.91
CA VAL A 28 22.73 4.53 5.03
C VAL A 28 23.64 4.93 3.86
N LEU A 29 24.67 4.14 3.55
CA LEU A 29 25.56 4.42 2.42
C LEU A 29 24.82 4.43 1.08
N SER A 30 23.81 3.57 0.93
CA SER A 30 22.98 3.52 -0.27
C SER A 30 22.12 4.78 -0.40
N PHE A 31 21.55 5.29 0.71
CA PHE A 31 20.81 6.55 0.71
C PHE A 31 21.70 7.75 0.41
N GLU A 32 22.87 7.84 1.03
CA GLU A 32 23.85 8.89 0.75
C GLU A 32 24.30 8.87 -0.73
N HIS A 33 24.41 7.68 -1.32
CA HIS A 33 24.67 7.53 -2.75
C HIS A 33 23.52 8.06 -3.62
N LEU A 34 22.27 7.79 -3.24
CA LEU A 34 21.09 8.32 -3.94
C LEU A 34 21.01 9.85 -3.89
N GLU A 35 21.30 10.45 -2.73
CA GLU A 35 21.42 11.92 -2.61
C GLU A 35 22.50 12.47 -3.55
N SER A 36 23.67 11.82 -3.59
CA SER A 36 24.76 12.21 -4.49
C SER A 36 24.36 12.11 -5.96
N CYS A 37 23.61 11.06 -6.34
CA CYS A 37 23.07 10.92 -7.69
C CYS A 37 22.04 11.99 -8.03
N GLN A 38 21.18 12.38 -7.08
CA GLN A 38 20.25 13.51 -7.26
C GLN A 38 20.99 14.81 -7.51
N ASN A 39 21.99 15.13 -6.68
CA ASN A 39 22.80 16.33 -6.82
C ASN A 39 23.59 16.35 -8.14
N ALA A 40 23.93 15.18 -8.67
CA ALA A 40 24.60 15.03 -9.96
C ALA A 40 23.63 14.95 -11.17
N GLY A 41 22.31 15.02 -10.96
CA GLY A 41 21.30 14.91 -12.02
C GLY A 41 21.17 13.52 -12.65
N ARG A 42 21.58 12.46 -11.93
CA ARG A 42 21.56 11.06 -12.40
C ARG A 42 20.56 10.18 -11.65
N LEU A 43 19.71 10.76 -10.79
CA LEU A 43 18.78 9.97 -9.98
C LEU A 43 17.81 9.16 -10.83
N ASP A 44 17.32 9.73 -11.94
CA ASP A 44 16.37 9.06 -12.83
C ASP A 44 16.95 7.76 -13.42
N GLU A 45 18.18 7.82 -13.96
CA GLU A 45 18.87 6.64 -14.50
C GLU A 45 19.04 5.55 -13.44
N VAL A 46 19.41 5.94 -12.21
CA VAL A 46 19.56 5.02 -11.08
C VAL A 46 18.21 4.47 -10.64
N PHE A 47 17.16 5.29 -10.65
CA PHE A 47 15.80 4.89 -10.32
C PHE A 47 15.30 3.81 -11.28
N GLU A 48 15.50 3.96 -12.59
CA GLU A 48 15.09 2.96 -13.58
C GLU A 48 15.76 1.60 -13.32
N ILE A 49 17.07 1.61 -13.02
CA ILE A 49 17.80 0.37 -12.66
C ILE A 49 17.24 -0.24 -11.38
N LEU A 50 16.99 0.58 -10.35
CA LEU A 50 16.41 0.10 -9.09
C LEU A 50 15.00 -0.44 -9.29
N PHE A 51 14.21 0.17 -10.16
CA PHE A 51 12.85 -0.27 -10.46
C PHE A 51 12.87 -1.61 -11.19
N ASP A 52 13.72 -1.77 -12.20
CA ASP A 52 13.87 -3.05 -12.92
C ASP A 52 14.28 -4.18 -11.96
N LEU A 53 15.22 -3.91 -11.04
CA LEU A 53 15.58 -4.87 -10.00
C LEU A 53 14.42 -5.16 -9.05
N PHE A 54 13.65 -4.14 -8.69
CA PHE A 54 12.48 -4.31 -7.84
C PHE A 54 11.40 -5.16 -8.50
N GLU A 55 11.05 -4.89 -9.74
CA GLU A 55 10.02 -5.64 -10.46
C GLU A 55 10.42 -7.12 -10.61
N ASN A 56 11.69 -7.39 -10.91
CA ASN A 56 12.16 -8.75 -11.15
C ASN A 56 12.47 -9.55 -9.87
N LEU A 57 12.93 -8.90 -8.80
CA LEU A 57 13.46 -9.58 -7.60
C LEU A 57 12.62 -9.35 -6.35
N ILE A 58 12.00 -8.19 -6.19
CA ILE A 58 11.32 -7.80 -4.94
C ILE A 58 9.82 -8.04 -5.06
N LEU A 59 9.22 -7.62 -6.16
CA LEU A 59 7.78 -7.65 -6.37
C LEU A 59 7.21 -9.08 -6.34
N THR A 60 7.99 -10.06 -6.77
CA THR A 60 7.60 -11.49 -6.84
C THR A 60 8.10 -12.32 -5.66
N THR A 61 9.01 -11.79 -4.84
CA THR A 61 9.59 -12.48 -3.68
C THR A 61 8.79 -12.16 -2.42
N CYS A 62 8.75 -13.07 -1.44
CA CYS A 62 8.09 -12.88 -0.14
C CYS A 62 8.65 -11.66 0.61
N LYS A 63 8.08 -10.47 0.31
CA LYS A 63 8.18 -9.16 1.00
C LYS A 63 9.53 -8.96 1.73
N PRO A 64 10.64 -8.77 0.99
CA PRO A 64 11.90 -8.40 1.64
C PRO A 64 11.70 -7.09 2.40
N LYS A 65 12.37 -6.92 3.54
CA LYS A 65 12.07 -5.83 4.49
C LYS A 65 12.78 -4.51 4.22
N PHE A 66 13.79 -4.50 3.35
CA PHE A 66 14.76 -3.38 3.27
C PHE A 66 14.94 -2.78 1.87
N PRO A 67 15.10 -3.58 0.80
CA PRO A 67 15.42 -3.02 -0.53
C PRO A 67 14.36 -2.08 -1.10
N GLN A 68 13.08 -2.25 -0.75
CA GLN A 68 12.01 -1.35 -1.16
C GLN A 68 12.20 0.09 -0.67
N PHE A 69 12.90 0.29 0.46
CA PHE A 69 13.14 1.62 0.99
C PHE A 69 14.12 2.44 0.14
N LEU A 70 14.97 1.79 -0.67
CA LEU A 70 15.82 2.49 -1.63
C LEU A 70 14.97 3.23 -2.68
N LEU A 71 13.95 2.56 -3.23
CA LEU A 71 13.01 3.17 -4.16
C LEU A 71 12.16 4.24 -3.48
N PHE A 72 11.66 3.97 -2.27
CA PHE A 72 10.89 4.97 -1.51
C PHE A 72 11.70 6.24 -1.27
N TYR A 73 12.97 6.08 -0.90
CA TYR A 73 13.86 7.19 -0.64
C TYR A 73 14.22 7.95 -1.93
N ALA A 74 14.55 7.26 -3.02
CA ALA A 74 14.76 7.89 -4.33
C ALA A 74 13.52 8.71 -4.75
N CYS A 75 12.32 8.17 -4.58
CA CYS A 75 11.08 8.91 -4.82
C CYS A 75 10.91 10.15 -3.93
N SER A 76 11.39 10.11 -2.70
CA SER A 76 11.31 11.24 -1.77
C SER A 76 12.26 12.39 -2.13
N LEU A 77 13.37 12.06 -2.81
CA LEU A 77 14.34 13.04 -3.32
C LEU A 77 13.83 13.77 -4.57
N ASP A 78 13.04 13.08 -5.39
CA ASP A 78 12.40 13.65 -6.58
C ASP A 78 10.92 13.20 -6.69
N PRO A 79 10.02 13.83 -5.92
CA PRO A 79 8.60 13.48 -5.89
C PRO A 79 7.87 13.63 -7.23
N GLU A 80 8.27 14.63 -8.03
CA GLU A 80 7.56 15.01 -9.26
C GLU A 80 7.88 14.07 -10.43
N ASP A 81 9.10 13.51 -10.49
CA ASP A 81 9.48 12.52 -11.49
C ASP A 81 9.50 11.11 -10.90
N CYS A 82 10.53 10.76 -10.13
CA CYS A 82 10.70 9.41 -9.56
C CYS A 82 9.47 8.96 -8.76
N GLY A 83 8.89 9.85 -7.95
CA GLY A 83 7.73 9.53 -7.13
C GLY A 83 6.47 9.23 -7.94
N VAL A 84 6.16 10.09 -8.92
CA VAL A 84 5.05 9.89 -9.86
C VAL A 84 5.27 8.63 -10.70
N LYS A 85 6.49 8.42 -11.18
CA LYS A 85 6.87 7.28 -12.02
C LYS A 85 6.72 5.96 -11.29
N PHE A 86 7.15 5.87 -10.03
CA PHE A 86 7.00 4.65 -9.24
C PHE A 86 5.53 4.22 -9.07
N ALA A 87 4.67 5.16 -8.65
CA ALA A 87 3.25 4.89 -8.50
C ALA A 87 2.58 4.52 -9.84
N SER A 88 2.97 5.19 -10.93
CA SER A 88 2.43 4.92 -12.27
C SER A 88 2.81 3.53 -12.76
N LYS A 89 4.09 3.12 -12.64
CA LYS A 89 4.54 1.78 -13.04
C LYS A 89 3.86 0.68 -12.23
N LEU A 90 3.70 0.85 -10.92
CA LEU A 90 2.97 -0.11 -10.08
C LEU A 90 1.50 -0.23 -10.48
N LEU A 91 0.84 0.88 -10.78
CA LEU A 91 -0.54 0.89 -11.27
C LEU A 91 -0.64 0.18 -12.62
N ASP A 92 0.27 0.44 -13.55
CA ASP A 92 0.26 -0.19 -14.87
C ASP A 92 0.51 -1.71 -14.77
N ILE A 93 1.38 -2.16 -13.85
CA ILE A 93 1.54 -3.59 -13.56
C ILE A 93 0.22 -4.21 -13.04
N PHE A 94 -0.48 -3.54 -12.11
CA PHE A 94 -1.76 -4.02 -11.58
C PHE A 94 -2.85 -4.10 -12.66
N LEU A 95 -2.92 -3.11 -13.55
CA LEU A 95 -3.92 -3.06 -14.63
C LEU A 95 -3.58 -3.98 -15.81
N SER A 96 -2.32 -4.41 -15.94
CA SER A 96 -1.87 -5.25 -17.05
C SER A 96 -2.47 -6.65 -17.01
N SER A 97 -3.24 -7.02 -18.04
CA SER A 97 -3.73 -8.38 -18.26
C SER A 97 -2.62 -9.38 -18.60
N ASN A 98 -1.42 -8.90 -18.95
CA ASN A 98 -0.28 -9.73 -19.31
C ASN A 98 0.51 -10.24 -18.09
N LYS A 99 0.27 -9.66 -16.90
CA LYS A 99 0.91 -10.07 -15.65
C LYS A 99 0.04 -11.11 -14.94
N ASP A 100 0.68 -12.04 -14.23
CA ASP A 100 -0.04 -13.05 -13.45
C ASP A 100 -0.74 -12.42 -12.23
N ARG A 101 -1.69 -13.15 -11.64
CA ARG A 101 -2.54 -12.67 -10.54
C ARG A 101 -1.74 -12.28 -9.29
N VAL A 102 -0.65 -12.99 -9.00
CA VAL A 102 0.18 -12.74 -7.81
C VAL A 102 0.96 -11.44 -8.01
N THR A 103 1.60 -11.28 -9.16
CA THR A 103 2.34 -10.05 -9.49
C THR A 103 1.44 -8.82 -9.45
N ARG A 104 0.24 -8.90 -10.04
CA ARG A 104 -0.75 -7.80 -10.01
C ARG A 104 -1.17 -7.44 -8.58
N THR A 105 -1.45 -8.45 -7.77
CA THR A 105 -1.85 -8.26 -6.35
C THR A 105 -0.71 -7.66 -5.53
N ASN A 106 0.52 -8.12 -5.74
CA ASN A 106 1.68 -7.53 -5.06
C ASN A 106 1.91 -6.07 -5.49
N ALA A 107 1.73 -5.76 -6.78
CA ALA A 107 1.91 -4.40 -7.28
C ALA A 107 0.92 -3.42 -6.62
N VAL A 108 -0.36 -3.80 -6.51
CA VAL A 108 -1.36 -2.94 -5.87
C VAL A 108 -1.17 -2.84 -4.35
N ASP A 109 -0.65 -3.89 -3.70
CA ASP A 109 -0.22 -3.86 -2.29
C ASP A 109 0.92 -2.84 -2.07
N TYR A 110 1.96 -2.88 -2.92
CA TYR A 110 3.06 -1.90 -2.88
C TYR A 110 2.56 -0.49 -3.16
N LEU A 111 1.68 -0.32 -4.16
CA LEU A 111 1.09 0.96 -4.53
C LEU A 111 0.31 1.56 -3.37
N ALA A 112 -0.62 0.81 -2.77
CA ALA A 112 -1.41 1.27 -1.64
C ALA A 112 -0.51 1.69 -0.47
N SER A 113 0.48 0.86 -0.17
CA SER A 113 1.41 1.11 0.92
C SER A 113 2.26 2.36 0.69
N TYR A 114 2.67 2.60 -0.55
CA TYR A 114 3.42 3.77 -1.01
C TYR A 114 2.58 5.05 -0.91
N LEU A 115 1.38 5.06 -1.50
CA LEU A 115 0.48 6.23 -1.52
C LEU A 115 0.05 6.65 -0.11
N SER A 116 -0.17 5.69 0.81
CA SER A 116 -0.51 6.00 2.20
C SER A 116 0.64 6.69 2.95
N ARG A 117 1.89 6.35 2.64
CA ARG A 117 3.07 6.75 3.42
C ARG A 117 3.88 7.88 2.79
N GLY A 118 3.84 8.02 1.46
CA GLY A 118 4.51 9.08 0.73
C GLY A 118 3.90 10.44 1.04
N LYS A 119 4.31 11.07 2.14
CA LYS A 119 3.89 12.43 2.50
C LYS A 119 4.40 13.48 1.52
N PHE A 120 5.49 13.18 0.83
CA PHE A 120 6.04 13.98 -0.26
C PHE A 120 5.18 13.98 -1.54
N LEU A 121 4.20 13.06 -1.66
CA LEU A 121 3.29 13.04 -2.80
C LEU A 121 2.14 14.04 -2.62
N HIS A 122 1.90 14.84 -3.66
CA HIS A 122 0.76 15.75 -3.73
C HIS A 122 -0.58 15.00 -3.62
N ALA A 123 -1.51 15.53 -2.83
CA ALA A 123 -2.82 14.92 -2.62
C ALA A 123 -3.63 14.77 -3.93
N SER A 124 -3.50 15.72 -4.85
CA SER A 124 -4.11 15.66 -6.18
C SER A 124 -3.61 14.47 -7.00
N PHE A 125 -2.30 14.19 -6.95
CA PHE A 125 -1.70 13.03 -7.61
C PHE A 125 -2.21 11.72 -6.99
N VAL A 126 -2.18 11.60 -5.66
CA VAL A 126 -2.72 10.41 -4.94
C VAL A 126 -4.19 10.18 -5.31
N ALA A 127 -5.00 11.24 -5.35
CA ALA A 127 -6.40 11.16 -5.74
C ALA A 127 -6.59 10.71 -7.19
N SER A 128 -5.72 11.13 -8.11
CA SER A 128 -5.75 10.71 -9.51
C SER A 128 -5.50 9.21 -9.68
N ILE A 129 -4.54 8.66 -8.93
CA ILE A 129 -4.23 7.21 -8.92
C ILE A 129 -5.39 6.42 -8.31
N LEU A 130 -5.95 6.89 -7.19
CA LEU A 130 -7.13 6.30 -6.58
C LEU A 130 -8.33 6.28 -7.51
N LYS A 131 -8.58 7.37 -8.24
CA LYS A 131 -9.64 7.43 -9.24
C LYS A 131 -9.48 6.31 -10.29
N ARG A 132 -8.27 6.10 -10.81
CA ARG A 132 -8.00 5.01 -11.76
C ARG A 132 -8.29 3.63 -11.17
N LEU A 133 -7.89 3.37 -9.92
CA LEU A 133 -8.19 2.11 -9.22
C LEU A 133 -9.69 1.90 -9.03
N VAL A 134 -10.40 2.96 -8.61
CA VAL A 134 -11.85 2.94 -8.39
C VAL A 134 -12.61 2.71 -9.70
N ASP A 135 -12.22 3.38 -10.78
CA ASP A 135 -12.82 3.22 -12.11
C ASP A 135 -12.67 1.77 -12.59
N GLU A 136 -11.45 1.20 -12.48
CA GLU A 136 -11.17 -0.20 -12.85
C GLU A 136 -12.03 -1.20 -12.04
N CYS A 137 -12.08 -1.05 -10.71
CA CYS A 137 -12.89 -1.92 -9.87
C CYS A 137 -14.39 -1.78 -10.17
N ALA A 138 -14.88 -0.57 -10.45
CA ALA A 138 -16.26 -0.34 -10.82
C ALA A 138 -16.61 -0.96 -12.19
N ASP A 139 -15.71 -0.86 -13.17
CA ASP A 139 -15.85 -1.53 -14.47
C ASP A 139 -15.84 -3.06 -14.33
N TYR A 140 -15.01 -3.59 -13.44
CA TYR A 140 -14.99 -5.02 -13.11
C TYR A 140 -16.36 -5.50 -12.58
N CYS A 141 -16.96 -4.76 -11.64
CA CYS A 141 -18.30 -5.06 -11.11
C CYS A 141 -19.41 -5.00 -12.17
N ARG A 142 -19.30 -4.09 -13.15
CA ARG A 142 -20.26 -4.01 -14.26
C ARG A 142 -20.15 -5.18 -15.22
N THR A 143 -18.93 -5.68 -15.41
CA THR A 143 -18.62 -6.72 -16.39
C THR A 143 -18.84 -8.12 -15.85
N TYR A 144 -18.56 -8.33 -14.56
CA TYR A 144 -18.61 -9.64 -13.92
C TYR A 144 -19.64 -9.64 -12.80
N ASN A 145 -20.43 -10.72 -12.70
CA ASN A 145 -21.34 -10.92 -11.58
C ASN A 145 -20.56 -11.40 -10.34
N VAL A 146 -19.87 -10.47 -9.67
CA VAL A 146 -18.96 -10.71 -8.54
C VAL A 146 -19.67 -11.44 -7.37
N GLY A 147 -21.00 -11.37 -7.29
CA GLY A 147 -21.80 -12.02 -6.24
C GLY A 147 -21.95 -13.54 -6.36
N ALA A 148 -21.46 -14.18 -7.43
CA ALA A 148 -21.74 -15.60 -7.72
C ALA A 148 -20.55 -16.56 -7.61
N SER A 149 -19.30 -16.09 -7.53
CA SER A 149 -18.13 -16.98 -7.52
C SER A 149 -16.96 -16.48 -6.65
N SER A 150 -16.31 -17.41 -5.95
CA SER A 150 -14.96 -17.19 -5.40
C SER A 150 -13.93 -17.19 -6.54
N GLY A 151 -12.89 -16.35 -6.44
CA GLY A 151 -11.81 -16.30 -7.43
C GLY A 151 -11.47 -14.92 -8.01
N HIS A 152 -12.07 -13.84 -7.50
CA HIS A 152 -11.82 -12.45 -7.93
C HIS A 152 -10.65 -11.78 -7.17
N LEU A 153 -9.56 -12.53 -6.91
CA LEU A 153 -8.43 -12.09 -6.05
C LEU A 153 -7.89 -10.69 -6.41
N VAL A 154 -7.66 -10.43 -7.70
CA VAL A 154 -7.09 -9.15 -8.16
C VAL A 154 -8.07 -7.98 -7.95
N PHE A 155 -9.36 -8.24 -8.09
CA PHE A 155 -10.38 -7.24 -7.82
C PHE A 155 -10.47 -6.92 -6.32
N TYR A 156 -10.45 -7.94 -5.46
CA TYR A 156 -10.46 -7.74 -4.00
C TYR A 156 -9.18 -7.08 -3.49
N SER A 157 -8.01 -7.35 -4.09
CA SER A 157 -6.78 -6.63 -3.76
C SER A 157 -6.82 -5.16 -4.18
N GLY A 158 -7.43 -4.84 -5.32
CA GLY A 158 -7.74 -3.47 -5.73
C GLY A 158 -8.66 -2.75 -4.74
N CYS A 159 -9.74 -3.40 -4.31
CA CYS A 159 -10.66 -2.84 -3.30
C CYS A 159 -9.95 -2.60 -1.96
N GLN A 160 -9.16 -3.58 -1.50
CA GLN A 160 -8.38 -3.48 -0.29
C GLN A 160 -7.36 -2.33 -0.36
N ALA A 161 -6.70 -2.15 -1.49
CA ALA A 161 -5.78 -1.04 -1.73
C ALA A 161 -6.48 0.33 -1.64
N ILE A 162 -7.66 0.48 -2.26
CA ILE A 162 -8.46 1.71 -2.20
C ILE A 162 -8.82 2.03 -0.74
N MET A 163 -9.38 1.06 -0.02
CA MET A 163 -9.76 1.23 1.40
C MET A 163 -8.53 1.59 2.23
N TYR A 164 -7.40 0.90 2.02
CA TYR A 164 -6.17 1.13 2.75
C TYR A 164 -5.64 2.55 2.57
N VAL A 165 -5.59 3.08 1.34
CA VAL A 165 -5.11 4.46 1.11
C VAL A 165 -6.06 5.46 1.77
N LEU A 166 -7.37 5.23 1.69
CA LEU A 166 -8.35 6.11 2.29
C LEU A 166 -8.24 6.14 3.81
N CYS A 167 -7.95 5.02 4.49
CA CYS A 167 -7.69 5.01 5.94
C CYS A 167 -6.58 5.99 6.38
N PHE A 168 -5.65 6.36 5.50
CA PHE A 168 -4.53 7.27 5.82
C PHE A 168 -4.62 8.65 5.16
N ARG A 169 -5.27 8.76 4.00
CA ARG A 169 -5.23 9.98 3.16
C ARG A 169 -6.61 10.57 2.87
N MET A 170 -7.70 10.03 3.42
CA MET A 170 -9.07 10.47 3.08
C MET A 170 -9.27 11.97 3.28
N ARG A 171 -8.87 12.55 4.41
CA ARG A 171 -9.05 14.00 4.67
C ARG A 171 -8.37 14.85 3.59
N SER A 172 -7.09 14.59 3.32
CA SER A 172 -6.33 15.37 2.33
C SER A 172 -6.81 15.20 0.89
N ILE A 173 -7.43 14.06 0.57
CA ILE A 173 -8.03 13.80 -0.74
C ILE A 173 -9.40 14.50 -0.88
N LEU A 174 -10.21 14.52 0.18
CA LEU A 174 -11.53 15.16 0.17
C LEU A 174 -11.44 16.69 0.11
N ASP A 175 -10.32 17.27 0.53
CA ASP A 175 -10.03 18.70 0.41
C ASP A 175 -9.73 19.13 -1.04
N VAL A 176 -9.51 18.18 -1.96
CA VAL A 176 -9.24 18.46 -3.38
C VAL A 176 -10.58 18.50 -4.16
N PRO A 177 -11.01 19.66 -4.70
CA PRO A 177 -12.38 19.84 -5.22
C PRO A 177 -12.77 18.90 -6.36
N ALA A 178 -11.82 18.54 -7.23
CA ALA A 178 -12.07 17.71 -8.40
C ALA A 178 -12.17 16.20 -8.07
N SER A 179 -11.56 15.75 -6.98
CA SER A 179 -11.52 14.33 -6.61
C SER A 179 -12.70 13.90 -5.76
N SER A 180 -13.27 14.80 -4.94
CA SER A 180 -14.38 14.47 -4.04
C SER A 180 -15.57 13.88 -4.80
N CYS A 181 -15.98 14.48 -5.94
CA CYS A 181 -17.10 13.98 -6.73
C CYS A 181 -16.88 12.56 -7.28
N CYS A 182 -15.68 12.27 -7.79
CA CYS A 182 -15.35 10.95 -8.36
C CYS A 182 -15.23 9.86 -7.28
N LEU A 183 -14.71 10.20 -6.09
CA LEU A 183 -14.63 9.27 -4.96
C LEU A 183 -16.01 9.00 -4.34
N HIS A 184 -16.89 10.00 -4.25
CA HIS A 184 -18.28 9.79 -3.79
C HIS A 184 -19.04 8.81 -4.68
N ALA A 185 -18.95 8.95 -6.00
CA ALA A 185 -19.65 8.06 -6.94
C ALA A 185 -18.99 6.67 -7.02
N GLY A 186 -17.66 6.64 -7.01
CA GLY A 186 -16.89 5.43 -7.24
C GLY A 186 -16.70 4.56 -6.02
N VAL A 187 -16.64 5.09 -4.79
CA VAL A 187 -16.52 4.26 -3.57
C VAL A 187 -17.87 3.65 -3.17
N GLY A 188 -18.98 4.13 -3.73
CA GLY A 188 -20.32 3.63 -3.46
C GLY A 188 -20.53 2.13 -3.72
N PHE A 189 -19.76 1.49 -4.61
CA PHE A 189 -19.82 0.03 -4.81
C PHE A 189 -19.13 -0.73 -3.67
N ILE A 190 -18.12 -0.13 -3.01
CA ILE A 190 -17.40 -0.71 -1.88
C ILE A 190 -18.27 -0.66 -0.61
N SER A 191 -19.10 0.37 -0.50
CA SER A 191 -19.87 0.67 0.71
C SER A 191 -21.27 0.04 0.79
N GLN A 192 -21.76 -0.57 -0.29
CA GLN A 192 -23.09 -1.20 -0.33
C GLN A 192 -23.07 -2.59 0.32
N THR A 193 -23.29 -2.61 1.64
CA THR A 193 -23.34 -3.83 2.47
C THR A 193 -24.74 -4.43 2.63
N LYS A 194 -25.78 -3.87 1.98
CA LYS A 194 -27.16 -4.35 2.06
C LYS A 194 -27.86 -4.44 0.69
N PRO A 195 -28.83 -5.38 0.53
CA PRO A 195 -29.68 -5.44 -0.64
C PRO A 195 -30.48 -4.14 -0.76
N VAL A 196 -30.27 -3.39 -1.82
CA VAL A 196 -31.26 -2.42 -2.26
C VAL A 196 -32.37 -3.23 -2.89
N GLU A 197 -33.52 -3.30 -2.24
CA GLU A 197 -34.76 -3.77 -2.86
C GLU A 197 -35.08 -2.85 -4.05
N GLY A 198 -34.60 -3.22 -5.23
CA GLY A 198 -34.84 -2.51 -6.47
C GLY A 198 -33.63 -2.48 -7.38
N ASN A 199 -33.62 -3.38 -8.37
CA ASN A 199 -33.01 -3.31 -9.72
C ASN A 199 -31.74 -2.44 -9.95
N SER A 200 -30.84 -2.27 -8.98
CA SER A 200 -29.54 -1.65 -9.24
C SER A 200 -28.57 -2.75 -9.71
N PRO A 201 -27.92 -2.60 -10.88
CA PRO A 201 -27.11 -3.65 -11.51
C PRO A 201 -25.71 -3.81 -10.87
N ILE A 202 -25.48 -3.28 -9.67
CA ILE A 202 -24.18 -3.34 -9.01
C ILE A 202 -24.18 -4.57 -8.09
N ALA A 203 -23.48 -5.62 -8.52
CA ALA A 203 -23.34 -6.87 -7.79
C ALA A 203 -22.84 -6.63 -6.35
N HIS A 204 -23.44 -7.32 -5.39
CA HIS A 204 -23.01 -7.31 -3.99
C HIS A 204 -21.57 -7.80 -3.87
N VAL A 205 -20.69 -6.96 -3.31
CA VAL A 205 -19.29 -7.31 -3.08
C VAL A 205 -19.11 -7.66 -1.61
N SER A 206 -18.87 -8.93 -1.30
CA SER A 206 -18.57 -9.40 0.06
C SER A 206 -17.13 -9.07 0.45
N LEU A 207 -16.84 -7.79 0.70
CA LEU A 207 -15.49 -7.32 1.09
C LEU A 207 -15.02 -7.92 2.41
N GLU A 208 -15.94 -8.16 3.35
CA GLU A 208 -15.61 -8.64 4.70
C GLU A 208 -15.08 -10.09 4.72
N SER A 209 -15.39 -10.90 3.70
CA SER A 209 -14.90 -12.28 3.61
C SER A 209 -13.55 -12.41 2.91
N GLU A 210 -13.18 -11.44 2.06
CA GLU A 210 -12.04 -11.53 1.15
C GLU A 210 -10.94 -10.46 1.42
N CYS A 211 -11.28 -9.37 2.10
CA CYS A 211 -10.35 -8.31 2.49
C CYS A 211 -10.05 -8.33 3.99
N ASN A 212 -8.96 -7.66 4.39
CA ASN A 212 -8.56 -7.56 5.79
C ASN A 212 -9.64 -6.83 6.63
N PRO A 213 -10.21 -7.47 7.68
CA PRO A 213 -11.34 -6.93 8.42
C PRO A 213 -11.01 -5.64 9.18
N TYR A 214 -9.75 -5.44 9.59
CA TYR A 214 -9.33 -4.20 10.24
C TYR A 214 -9.31 -3.04 9.25
N VAL A 215 -8.88 -3.28 8.00
CA VAL A 215 -8.86 -2.25 6.94
C VAL A 215 -10.28 -1.85 6.59
N VAL A 216 -11.16 -2.84 6.41
CA VAL A 216 -12.58 -2.61 6.11
C VAL A 216 -13.24 -1.81 7.23
N SER A 217 -13.09 -2.23 8.49
CA SER A 217 -13.71 -1.56 9.64
C SER A 217 -13.27 -0.10 9.78
N GLU A 218 -11.97 0.16 9.69
CA GLU A 218 -11.44 1.54 9.77
C GLU A 218 -11.91 2.40 8.60
N PHE A 219 -11.90 1.85 7.39
CA PHE A 219 -12.40 2.55 6.21
C PHE A 219 -13.87 2.93 6.36
N LEU A 220 -14.73 1.99 6.77
CA LEU A 220 -16.16 2.24 6.98
C LEU A 220 -16.39 3.32 8.04
N LYS A 221 -15.60 3.32 9.12
CA LYS A 221 -15.64 4.33 10.18
C LYS A 221 -15.33 5.73 9.64
N GLN A 222 -14.20 5.87 8.95
CA GLN A 222 -13.77 7.16 8.41
C GLN A 222 -14.70 7.64 7.31
N ALA A 223 -15.17 6.74 6.45
CA ALA A 223 -16.04 7.11 5.34
C ALA A 223 -17.42 7.57 5.80
N LYS A 224 -17.95 6.99 6.89
CA LYS A 224 -19.16 7.50 7.56
C LYS A 224 -18.93 8.92 8.10
N ALA A 225 -17.80 9.15 8.77
CA ALA A 225 -17.46 10.48 9.31
C ALA A 225 -17.22 11.53 8.22
N GLY A 226 -16.64 11.12 7.08
CA GLY A 226 -16.41 11.97 5.91
C GLY A 226 -17.62 12.17 5.00
N GLY A 227 -18.79 11.63 5.37
CA GLY A 227 -20.02 11.76 4.57
C GLY A 227 -19.95 11.07 3.21
N LEU A 228 -19.04 10.11 3.02
CA LEU A 228 -18.89 9.37 1.76
C LEU A 228 -20.12 8.50 1.45
N PHE A 229 -20.85 8.05 2.48
CA PHE A 229 -22.13 7.33 2.37
C PHE A 229 -22.86 7.21 3.73
N PHE A 230 -24.10 6.71 3.73
CA PHE A 230 -24.89 6.41 4.93
C PHE A 230 -24.74 4.92 5.33
N VAL A 231 -24.03 4.62 6.43
CA VAL A 231 -23.98 3.27 7.02
C VAL A 231 -25.27 3.01 7.83
N SER A 232 -25.97 1.90 7.58
CA SER A 232 -27.07 1.43 8.43
C SER A 232 -26.55 1.07 9.84
N GLU A 233 -27.26 1.49 10.89
CA GLU A 233 -26.88 1.49 12.33
C GLU A 233 -26.41 0.16 12.96
N ALA A 234 -26.32 -0.94 12.20
CA ALA A 234 -26.01 -2.27 12.73
C ALA A 234 -24.51 -2.53 13.02
N PHE A 235 -23.61 -1.56 12.79
CA PHE A 235 -22.17 -1.75 12.98
C PHE A 235 -21.66 -1.09 14.26
N ILE A 236 -21.16 -1.90 15.20
CA ILE A 236 -20.48 -1.44 16.41
C ILE A 236 -19.00 -1.24 16.06
N PHE A 237 -18.56 0.02 16.01
CA PHE A 237 -17.16 0.36 15.76
C PHE A 237 -16.33 0.19 17.04
N GLY A 238 -15.22 -0.55 16.95
CA GLY A 238 -14.17 -0.50 17.96
C GLY A 238 -13.32 0.75 17.75
N ASP A 239 -13.15 1.58 18.78
CA ASP A 239 -12.28 2.75 18.71
C ASP A 239 -10.81 2.35 18.91
N LEU A 240 -10.01 2.41 17.84
CA LEU A 240 -8.54 2.38 17.93
C LEU A 240 -7.94 3.72 17.46
N PRO A 241 -6.95 4.28 18.17
CA PRO A 241 -6.20 5.47 17.75
C PRO A 241 -5.30 5.19 16.53
N GLU A 242 -4.99 6.23 15.72
CA GLU A 242 -4.20 6.16 14.46
C GLU A 242 -2.86 5.39 14.58
N SER A 243 -2.22 5.42 15.75
CA SER A 243 -0.99 4.69 16.07
C SER A 243 -1.21 3.17 16.24
N GLU A 244 -2.38 2.76 16.75
CA GLU A 244 -2.76 1.37 16.90
C GLU A 244 -3.36 0.79 15.62
N THR A 245 -4.04 1.60 14.80
CA THR A 245 -4.46 1.20 13.44
C THR A 245 -3.24 0.87 12.60
N SER A 246 -2.22 1.74 12.61
CA SER A 246 -0.94 1.47 11.95
C SER A 246 -0.32 0.13 12.39
N ARG A 247 -0.39 -0.19 13.68
CA ARG A 247 0.11 -1.47 14.25
C ARG A 247 -0.76 -2.67 13.88
N ALA A 248 -2.08 -2.52 13.85
CA ALA A 248 -3.03 -3.55 13.42
C ALA A 248 -2.90 -3.87 11.92
N PHE A 249 -2.52 -2.89 11.10
CA PHE A 249 -2.19 -3.06 9.70
C PHE A 249 -0.78 -3.64 9.46
N GLY A 250 0.03 -3.74 10.50
CA GLY A 250 1.49 -3.75 10.41
C GLY A 250 2.17 -5.01 9.88
N GLY A 251 1.42 -6.06 9.60
CA GLY A 251 1.93 -7.30 8.97
C GLY A 251 1.60 -7.44 7.49
N PHE A 252 0.72 -6.59 6.94
CA PHE A 252 0.06 -6.89 5.66
C PHE A 252 0.63 -6.13 4.46
N PHE A 253 1.19 -4.93 4.65
CA PHE A 253 1.61 -4.05 3.55
C PHE A 253 3.11 -3.73 3.55
N SER A 254 3.69 -3.58 2.35
CA SER A 254 5.13 -3.72 2.10
C SER A 254 6.03 -2.55 2.56
N PHE A 255 5.49 -1.36 2.84
CA PHE A 255 6.26 -0.20 3.37
C PHE A 255 6.06 0.04 4.87
N TYR A 256 5.87 -1.00 5.68
CA TYR A 256 5.81 -0.84 7.14
C TYR A 256 7.09 -0.20 7.72
N PRO A 257 7.04 0.70 8.73
CA PRO A 257 8.19 1.48 9.19
C PRO A 257 9.50 0.69 9.31
N CYS A 258 10.59 1.29 8.81
CA CYS A 258 11.90 0.67 8.83
C CYS A 258 12.31 0.36 10.28
N LEU A 259 12.64 -0.92 10.55
CA LEU A 259 12.96 -1.40 11.90
C LEU A 259 14.36 -1.00 12.39
N PHE A 260 15.15 -0.34 11.54
CA PHE A 260 16.54 -0.04 11.82
C PHE A 260 16.74 1.34 12.44
N LYS A 261 17.60 1.42 13.44
CA LYS A 261 17.74 2.62 14.27
C LYS A 261 18.36 3.80 13.51
N ILE A 262 19.31 3.55 12.61
CA ILE A 262 20.06 4.62 11.94
C ILE A 262 19.36 5.02 10.64
N SER A 263 19.01 4.06 9.79
CA SER A 263 18.38 4.29 8.49
C SER A 263 16.95 4.82 8.57
N ASN A 264 16.25 4.67 9.71
CA ASN A 264 14.88 5.19 9.85
C ASN A 264 14.77 6.70 9.65
N ARG A 265 15.85 7.48 9.89
CA ARG A 265 15.85 8.94 9.64
C ARG A 265 15.61 9.32 8.17
N PHE A 266 15.83 8.38 7.24
CA PHE A 266 15.67 8.58 5.80
C PHE A 266 14.28 8.13 5.30
N THR A 267 13.49 7.44 6.13
CA THR A 267 12.25 6.77 5.69
C THR A 267 10.98 7.25 6.42
N ILE A 268 11.06 8.36 7.16
CA ILE A 268 9.95 8.98 7.90
C ILE A 268 9.43 10.22 7.17
#